data_AF-A0A6S7H186-F1
#
_entry.id   AF-A0A6S7H186-F1
#
_cell.length_a   1.000
_cell.length_b   1.000
_cell.length_c   1.000
_cell.angle_alpha   90.00
_cell.angle_beta   90.00
_cell.angle_gamma   90.00
#
_symmetry.space_group_name_H-M   'P 1'
#
loop_
_entity.id
_entity.type
_entity.pdbx_description
1 polymer ?
#
loop_
_entity_poly.entity_id
_entity_poly.type
_entity_poly.pdbx_seq_one_letter_code
_entity_poly.pdbx_strand_id
1 'polypeptide(L)'
;MSFEKSAEASAAVERLKHRYSNITEDGVSRGLRFKPRSDDVFVVSSPKCGTTWMQQILHQLRSGGDMSFDSISDVVPFIEFAYDTEIDLEAEHNYQPRHFIQSPQYFQSTFVTYRATTQCNSWTLIVAMETV
;
A
#
# COMPACT_ATOMS: atom_id res chain seq x y z
N MET A 1 -10.68 34.10 -13.60
CA MET A 1 -10.92 32.64 -13.57
C MET A 1 -10.42 32.15 -12.22
N SER A 2 -11.32 32.16 -11.24
CA SER A 2 -11.01 31.87 -9.84
C SER A 2 -10.73 30.39 -9.69
N PHE A 3 -9.56 30.03 -9.16
CA PHE A 3 -9.23 28.64 -8.84
C PHE A 3 -10.07 28.20 -7.63
N GLU A 4 -11.21 27.56 -7.87
CA GLU A 4 -12.04 26.88 -6.86
C GLU A 4 -11.38 25.61 -6.28
N LYS A 5 -10.05 25.58 -6.14
CA LYS A 5 -9.31 24.34 -5.85
C LYS A 5 -9.16 23.99 -4.35
N SER A 6 -9.80 24.66 -3.39
CA SER A 6 -9.35 24.54 -1.98
C SER A 6 -10.25 23.79 -0.99
N ALA A 7 -11.54 23.55 -1.25
CA ALA A 7 -12.39 22.94 -0.21
C ALA A 7 -12.22 21.41 -0.11
N GLU A 8 -12.35 20.71 -1.24
CA GLU A 8 -12.39 19.25 -1.27
C GLU A 8 -11.00 18.61 -1.07
N ALA A 9 -9.96 19.22 -1.65
CA ALA A 9 -8.57 18.83 -1.42
C ALA A 9 -8.17 18.97 0.06
N SER A 10 -8.69 19.98 0.77
CA SER A 10 -8.41 20.16 2.20
C SER A 10 -9.10 19.09 3.06
N ALA A 11 -10.32 18.70 2.70
CA ALA A 11 -11.04 17.65 3.42
C ALA A 11 -10.37 16.27 3.26
N ALA A 12 -9.90 15.94 2.05
CA ALA A 12 -9.18 14.68 1.80
C ALA A 12 -7.84 14.62 2.56
N VAL A 13 -7.09 15.72 2.58
CA VAL A 13 -5.84 15.81 3.35
C VAL A 13 -6.10 15.66 4.84
N GLU A 14 -7.18 16.24 5.36
CA GLU A 14 -7.49 16.14 6.79
C GLU A 14 -7.89 14.71 7.20
N ARG A 15 -8.66 14.01 6.35
CA ARG A 15 -8.96 12.58 6.56
C ARG A 15 -7.70 11.72 6.59
N LEU A 16 -6.76 11.99 5.68
CA LEU A 16 -5.46 11.30 5.67
C LEU A 16 -4.66 11.56 6.95
N LYS A 17 -4.61 12.82 7.42
CA LYS A 17 -3.94 13.14 8.69
C LYS A 17 -4.57 12.40 9.86
N HIS A 18 -5.91 12.41 9.96
CA HIS A 18 -6.61 11.70 11.02
C HIS A 18 -6.36 10.19 10.98
N ARG A 19 -6.33 9.60 9.78
CA ARG A 19 -6.07 8.16 9.60
C ARG A 19 -4.68 7.76 10.08
N TYR A 20 -3.69 8.61 9.87
CA TYR A 20 -2.29 8.31 10.21
C TYR A 20 -1.81 8.99 11.51
N SER A 21 -2.68 9.71 12.25
CA SER A 21 -2.28 10.39 13.48
C SER A 21 -2.02 9.43 14.64
N ASN A 22 -2.54 8.20 14.55
CA ASN A 22 -2.55 7.23 15.64
C ASN A 22 -1.72 5.97 15.31
N ILE A 23 -0.73 6.06 14.41
CA ILE A 23 0.17 4.93 14.14
C ILE A 23 0.97 4.61 15.41
N THR A 24 0.92 3.34 15.82
CA THR A 24 1.63 2.84 17.00
C THR A 24 2.80 1.96 16.61
N GLU A 25 3.82 1.88 17.47
CA GLU A 25 4.94 0.96 17.23
C GLU A 25 4.49 -0.51 17.27
N ASP A 26 3.51 -0.85 18.11
CA ASP A 26 2.90 -2.19 18.15
C ASP A 26 2.16 -2.52 16.85
N GLY A 27 1.39 -1.56 16.32
CA GLY A 27 0.69 -1.69 15.05
C GLY A 27 1.64 -1.91 13.88
N VAL A 28 2.73 -1.15 13.82
CA VAL A 28 3.82 -1.38 12.86
C VAL A 28 4.41 -2.77 13.04
N SER A 29 4.77 -3.17 14.27
CA SER A 29 5.34 -4.50 14.54
C SER A 29 4.43 -5.64 14.08
N ARG A 30 3.10 -5.50 14.24
CA ARG A 30 2.11 -6.48 13.78
C ARG A 30 2.01 -6.51 12.27
N GLY A 31 1.95 -5.35 11.62
CA GLY A 31 1.94 -5.25 10.15
C GLY A 31 3.16 -5.93 9.50
N LEU A 32 4.35 -5.80 10.11
CA LEU A 32 5.58 -6.42 9.60
C LEU A 32 5.66 -7.93 9.82
N ARG A 33 4.75 -8.54 10.60
CA ARG A 33 4.62 -10.00 10.74
C ARG A 33 3.69 -10.61 9.69
N PHE A 34 3.20 -9.80 8.75
CA PHE A 34 2.40 -10.25 7.62
C PHE A 34 3.12 -11.38 6.85
N LYS A 35 2.36 -12.37 6.39
CA LYS A 35 2.89 -13.52 5.65
C LYS A 35 2.45 -13.45 4.19
N PRO A 36 3.33 -13.00 3.28
CA PRO A 36 3.03 -12.91 1.87
C PRO A 36 2.65 -14.27 1.27
N ARG A 37 1.69 -14.26 0.36
CA ARG A 37 1.39 -15.35 -0.58
C ARG A 37 2.26 -15.18 -1.84
N SER A 38 2.41 -16.26 -2.61
CA SER A 38 3.23 -16.28 -3.83
C SER A 38 2.66 -15.42 -4.97
N ASP A 39 1.39 -15.05 -4.90
CA ASP A 39 0.71 -14.23 -5.88
C ASP A 39 0.55 -12.77 -5.41
N ASP A 40 1.02 -12.42 -4.22
CA ASP A 40 0.96 -11.05 -3.72
C ASP A 40 1.95 -10.13 -4.44
N VAL A 41 1.51 -8.90 -4.71
CA VAL A 41 2.32 -7.87 -5.38
C VAL A 41 2.60 -6.70 -4.45
N PHE A 42 3.87 -6.43 -4.21
CA PHE A 42 4.31 -5.30 -3.37
C PHE A 42 4.95 -4.21 -4.22
N VAL A 43 4.56 -2.96 -3.97
CA VAL A 43 5.30 -1.79 -4.45
C VAL A 43 6.03 -1.17 -3.27
N VAL A 44 7.35 -1.14 -3.38
CA VAL A 44 8.24 -0.59 -2.36
C VAL A 44 8.76 0.74 -2.85
N SER A 45 8.37 1.83 -2.17
CA SER A 45 8.72 3.18 -2.60
C SER A 45 8.72 4.17 -1.44
N SER A 46 9.67 5.10 -1.46
CA SER A 46 9.75 6.16 -0.46
C SER A 46 8.52 7.08 -0.49
N PRO A 47 8.16 7.71 0.63
CA PRO A 47 7.07 8.67 0.66
C PRO A 47 7.26 9.75 -0.43
N LYS A 48 6.15 10.09 -1.12
CA LYS A 48 6.10 11.10 -2.20
C LYS A 48 6.78 10.71 -3.51
N CYS A 49 7.30 9.50 -3.66
CA CYS A 49 7.85 8.99 -4.92
C CYS A 49 6.79 8.33 -5.84
N GLY A 50 5.52 8.75 -5.74
CA GLY A 50 4.45 8.27 -6.61
C GLY A 50 3.69 7.03 -6.12
N THR A 51 3.74 6.70 -4.83
CA THR A 51 2.99 5.56 -4.25
C THR A 51 1.50 5.60 -4.60
N THR A 52 0.82 6.74 -4.41
CA THR A 52 -0.60 6.89 -4.75
C THR A 52 -0.89 6.63 -6.23
N TRP A 53 0.02 7.05 -7.12
CA TRP A 53 -0.13 6.82 -8.55
C TRP A 53 0.00 5.34 -8.90
N MET A 54 0.97 4.65 -8.30
CA MET A 54 1.14 3.20 -8.47
C MET A 54 -0.05 2.41 -7.90
N GLN A 55 -0.54 2.76 -6.70
CA GLN A 55 -1.71 2.13 -6.10
C GLN A 55 -2.92 2.21 -7.05
N GLN A 56 -3.16 3.39 -7.63
CA GLN A 56 -4.26 3.60 -8.56
C GLN A 56 -4.11 2.75 -9.82
N ILE A 57 -2.97 2.82 -10.50
CA ILE A 57 -2.74 2.04 -11.74
C ILE A 57 -2.95 0.55 -11.49
N LEU A 58 -2.33 0.00 -10.45
CA LEU A 58 -2.39 -1.43 -10.18
C LEU A 58 -3.79 -1.87 -9.74
N HIS A 59 -4.49 -1.05 -8.94
CA HIS A 59 -5.87 -1.33 -8.58
C HIS A 59 -6.77 -1.36 -9.83
N GLN A 60 -6.70 -0.34 -10.70
CA GLN A 60 -7.50 -0.29 -11.92
C GLN A 60 -7.24 -1.49 -12.84
N LEU A 61 -5.97 -1.90 -12.98
CA LEU A 61 -5.61 -3.06 -13.80
C LEU A 61 -6.19 -4.36 -13.26
N ARG A 62 -6.14 -4.60 -11.94
CA ARG A 62 -6.65 -5.84 -11.35
C ARG A 62 -8.17 -5.87 -11.22
N SER A 63 -8.82 -4.71 -11.05
CA SER A 63 -10.27 -4.61 -10.82
C SER A 63 -11.09 -4.38 -12.09
N GLY A 64 -10.44 -4.12 -13.22
CA GLY A 64 -11.13 -3.75 -14.46
C GLY A 64 -11.74 -2.34 -14.41
N GLY A 65 -11.20 -1.47 -13.55
CA GLY A 65 -11.61 -0.07 -13.46
C GLY A 65 -12.54 0.27 -12.29
N ASP A 66 -12.62 -0.58 -11.26
CA ASP A 66 -13.46 -0.32 -10.09
C ASP A 66 -12.95 0.90 -9.30
N MET A 67 -13.88 1.77 -8.92
CA MET A 67 -13.66 2.99 -8.14
C MET A 67 -14.56 3.04 -6.89
N SER A 68 -15.13 1.90 -6.49
CA SER A 68 -16.05 1.79 -5.35
C SER A 68 -15.35 1.74 -3.98
N PHE A 69 -14.50 2.75 -3.71
CA PHE A 69 -13.79 2.90 -2.44
C PHE A 69 -13.66 4.38 -2.03
N ASP A 70 -13.54 4.62 -0.73
CA ASP A 70 -13.40 5.99 -0.20
C ASP A 70 -11.96 6.52 -0.36
N SER A 71 -10.97 5.64 -0.14
CA SER A 71 -9.56 5.95 -0.34
C SER A 71 -8.83 4.76 -0.94
N ILE A 72 -7.85 5.03 -1.80
CA ILE A 72 -7.04 3.96 -2.41
C ILE A 72 -6.29 3.12 -1.38
N SER A 73 -6.00 3.69 -0.20
CA SER A 73 -5.36 2.95 0.90
C SER A 73 -6.29 1.92 1.56
N ASP A 74 -7.59 1.95 1.28
CA ASP A 74 -8.57 1.00 1.82
C ASP A 74 -8.58 -0.30 0.99
N VAL A 75 -8.28 -0.19 -0.31
CA VAL A 75 -8.20 -1.31 -1.24
C VAL A 75 -6.76 -1.73 -1.57
N VAL A 76 -5.79 -0.86 -1.34
CA VAL A 76 -4.35 -1.11 -1.51
C VAL A 76 -3.61 -0.59 -0.28
N PRO A 77 -3.60 -1.35 0.84
CA PRO A 77 -3.10 -0.84 2.11
C PRO A 77 -1.57 -0.78 2.18
N PHE A 78 -1.08 0.07 3.08
CA PHE A 78 0.29 0.02 3.59
C PHE A 78 0.36 -1.07 4.67
N ILE A 79 1.20 -2.08 4.50
CA ILE A 79 1.20 -3.23 5.40
C ILE A 79 1.61 -2.86 6.82
N GLU A 80 2.52 -1.90 6.97
CA GLU A 80 2.99 -1.40 8.25
C GLU A 80 1.94 -0.62 9.04
N PHE A 81 0.86 -0.15 8.39
CA PHE A 81 -0.18 0.65 9.05
C PHE A 81 -1.52 -0.07 9.11
N ALA A 82 -1.64 -1.23 8.46
CA ALA A 82 -2.89 -1.95 8.31
C ALA A 82 -3.59 -2.21 9.65
N TYR A 83 -2.83 -2.63 10.68
CA TYR A 83 -3.37 -2.91 12.02
C TYR A 83 -4.01 -1.67 12.65
N ASP A 84 -3.31 -0.53 12.67
CA ASP A 84 -3.82 0.71 13.28
C ASP A 84 -4.97 1.32 12.46
N THR A 85 -5.03 1.01 11.16
CA THR A 85 -6.14 1.40 10.27
C THR A 85 -7.29 0.39 10.24
N GLU A 86 -7.26 -0.64 11.10
CA GLU A 86 -8.29 -1.70 11.19
C GLU A 86 -8.50 -2.49 9.89
N ILE A 87 -7.45 -2.60 9.07
CA ILE A 87 -7.45 -3.37 7.82
C ILE A 87 -6.88 -4.76 8.10
N ASP A 88 -7.70 -5.79 7.84
CA ASP A 88 -7.25 -7.18 7.87
C ASP A 88 -6.49 -7.51 6.58
N LEU A 89 -5.17 -7.68 6.68
CA LEU A 89 -4.30 -8.03 5.57
C LEU A 89 -4.51 -9.46 5.04
N GLU A 90 -5.04 -10.36 5.87
CA GLU A 90 -5.24 -11.77 5.50
C GLU A 90 -6.62 -12.04 4.89
N ALA A 91 -7.54 -11.08 5.00
CA ALA A 91 -8.86 -11.15 4.41
C ALA A 91 -8.80 -11.34 2.88
N GLU A 92 -9.79 -12.06 2.36
CA GLU A 92 -9.93 -12.26 0.92
C GLU A 92 -10.25 -10.93 0.25
N HIS A 93 -9.46 -10.57 -0.76
CA HIS A 93 -9.68 -9.35 -1.51
C HIS A 93 -10.69 -9.59 -2.63
N ASN A 94 -11.48 -8.56 -2.97
CA ASN A 94 -12.45 -8.64 -4.08
C ASN A 94 -11.79 -8.88 -5.44
N TYR A 95 -10.49 -8.60 -5.56
CA TYR A 95 -9.73 -8.66 -6.81
C TYR A 95 -8.36 -9.28 -6.57
N GLN A 96 -7.91 -10.08 -7.54
CA GLN A 96 -6.59 -10.72 -7.54
C GLN A 96 -5.72 -10.19 -8.69
N PRO A 97 -4.39 -10.12 -8.52
CA PRO A 97 -3.63 -10.43 -7.29
C PRO A 97 -3.84 -9.40 -6.17
N ARG A 98 -3.68 -9.81 -4.90
CA ARG A 98 -3.63 -8.86 -3.79
C ARG A 98 -2.42 -7.95 -3.98
N HIS A 99 -2.63 -6.66 -3.71
CA HIS A 99 -1.57 -5.68 -3.90
C HIS A 99 -1.47 -4.73 -2.70
N PHE A 100 -0.23 -4.50 -2.31
CA PHE A 100 0.18 -3.81 -1.10
C PHE A 100 1.27 -2.78 -1.37
N ILE A 101 1.35 -1.76 -0.52
CA ILE A 101 2.46 -0.80 -0.50
C ILE A 101 3.30 -1.02 0.74
N GLN A 102 4.61 -0.75 0.64
CA GLN A 102 5.50 -0.71 1.77
C GLN A 102 6.54 0.40 1.66
N SER A 103 6.85 1.05 2.78
CA SER A 103 8.01 1.92 2.91
C SER A 103 9.33 1.13 2.85
N PRO A 104 10.36 1.61 2.13
CA PRO A 104 11.68 0.98 2.08
C PRO A 104 12.32 0.77 3.46
N GLN A 105 12.00 1.63 4.43
CA GLN A 105 12.47 1.54 5.82
C GLN A 105 12.13 0.19 6.48
N TYR A 106 11.01 -0.42 6.08
CA TYR A 106 10.51 -1.65 6.70
C TYR A 106 10.69 -2.91 5.83
N PHE A 107 11.18 -2.73 4.60
CA PHE A 107 11.31 -3.80 3.61
C PHE A 107 12.19 -4.95 4.09
N GLN A 108 13.37 -4.63 4.65
CA GLN A 108 14.29 -5.66 5.14
C GLN A 108 13.70 -6.46 6.30
N SER A 109 12.84 -5.88 7.14
CA SER A 109 12.24 -6.57 8.28
C SER A 109 11.16 -7.59 7.87
N THR A 110 10.53 -7.40 6.71
CA THR A 110 9.40 -8.24 6.25
C THR A 110 9.87 -9.39 5.36
N PHE A 111 10.95 -9.21 4.59
CA PHE A 111 11.27 -10.10 3.47
C PHE A 111 12.62 -10.80 3.55
N VAL A 112 13.19 -10.98 4.75
CA VAL A 112 14.43 -11.76 4.97
C VAL A 112 14.33 -13.20 4.42
N THR A 113 13.12 -13.74 4.26
CA THR A 113 12.86 -15.15 3.91
C THR A 113 12.46 -15.42 2.45
N TYR A 114 12.33 -14.42 1.57
CA TYR A 114 11.77 -14.61 0.22
C TYR A 114 12.72 -14.14 -0.89
N ARG A 115 12.82 -14.91 -1.99
CA ARG A 115 13.67 -14.57 -3.15
C ARG A 115 12.95 -13.56 -4.04
N ALA A 116 13.26 -12.29 -3.89
CA ALA A 116 12.74 -11.24 -4.78
C ALA A 116 13.39 -11.31 -6.17
N THR A 117 12.60 -11.46 -7.24
CA THR A 117 13.04 -11.16 -8.60
C THR A 117 13.02 -9.65 -8.78
N THR A 118 14.20 -9.03 -8.67
CA THR A 118 14.32 -7.57 -8.79
C THR A 118 14.45 -7.17 -10.26
N GLN A 119 13.50 -6.38 -10.77
CA GLN A 119 13.76 -5.54 -11.94
C GLN A 119 13.91 -4.11 -11.43
N CYS A 120 15.15 -3.64 -11.37
CA CYS A 120 15.52 -2.38 -10.75
C CYS A 120 15.82 -1.32 -11.82
N ASN A 121 15.08 -0.21 -11.75
CA ASN A 121 15.53 1.11 -12.14
C ASN A 121 15.44 2.04 -10.91
N SER A 122 16.31 3.05 -10.86
CA SER A 122 16.85 3.76 -9.68
C SER A 122 15.91 4.22 -8.54
N TRP A 123 14.58 4.08 -8.64
CA TRP A 123 13.63 4.66 -7.69
C TRP A 123 12.35 3.84 -7.40
N THR A 124 12.15 2.66 -8.00
CA THR A 124 10.95 1.83 -7.73
C THR A 124 11.27 0.36 -7.88
N LEU A 125 10.92 -0.44 -6.87
CA LEU A 125 11.03 -1.90 -6.91
C LEU A 125 9.62 -2.50 -6.82
N ILE A 126 9.22 -3.21 -7.88
CA ILE A 126 8.05 -4.10 -7.85
C ILE A 126 8.59 -5.49 -7.52
N VAL A 127 8.09 -6.09 -6.45
CA VAL A 127 8.48 -7.44 -6.04
C VAL A 127 7.29 -8.37 -6.25
N ALA A 128 7.45 -9.34 -7.14
CA ALA A 128 6.61 -10.54 -7.20
C ALA A 128 7.32 -11.64 -6.40
N MET A 129 6.59 -12.32 -5.52
CA MET A 129 7.18 -13.33 -4.62
C MET A 129 7.02 -14.74 -5.21
N GLU A 130 8.09 -15.38 -5.69
CA GLU A 130 8.05 -16.82 -5.93
C GLU A 130 8.34 -17.56 -4.62
N THR A 131 7.42 -18.42 -4.15
CA THR A 131 7.68 -19.35 -3.04
C THR A 131 8.78 -20.34 -3.42
N VAL A 132 9.79 -20.47 -2.56
CA VAL A 132 10.81 -21.55 -2.64
C VAL A 132 10.27 -22.81 -1.97
#